data_AF-A0A951G1L3-F1
#
_entry.id   AF-A0A951G1L3-F1
#
_cell.length_a   1.000
_cell.length_b   1.000
_cell.length_c   1.000
_cell.angle_alpha   90.00
_cell.angle_beta   90.00
_cell.angle_gamma   90.00
#
_symmetry.space_group_name_H-M   'P 1'
#
loop_
_entity.id
_entity.type
_entity.pdbx_description
1 polymer ?
#
loop_
_entity_poly.entity_id
_entity_poly.type
_entity_poly.pdbx_seq_one_letter_code
_entity_poly.pdbx_strand_id
1 'polypeptide(L)'
;MPARGSLVALLVFLASCGSSAASSTTDASSAGRSAPSAHPGRLADCGPAAAATLAANRYVRVYALHDAVYGCSVAKGKDFRLGHATRSIAEARVSPVAVVGELAAYGLARFGVDTGQTSVVVRRLTDGAQLNEFAATQAVGAESFQSVGSIVVRPDGAVAWIATNYSIIGGGHGTVEVHAADSRGDRVLDRAPSHPERIDPTSLRLVGSTLAWTDAGVTHHALLR
;
A
#
# COMPACT_ATOMS: atom_id res chain seq x y z
N MET A 1 11.65 24.94 40.42
CA MET A 1 10.33 25.55 40.65
C MET A 1 9.25 24.53 40.27
N PRO A 2 8.39 24.06 41.20
CA PRO A 2 7.35 23.09 40.91
C PRO A 2 5.96 23.76 40.72
N ALA A 3 5.21 23.33 39.71
CA ALA A 3 3.76 23.52 39.61
C ALA A 3 3.24 22.32 38.78
N ARG A 4 2.58 21.29 39.33
CA ARG A 4 1.24 21.18 39.94
C ARG A 4 0.08 21.62 39.02
N GLY A 5 -0.83 20.66 38.79
CA GLY A 5 -2.24 20.85 38.39
C GLY A 5 -2.50 20.58 36.91
N SER A 6 -3.53 19.85 36.46
CA SER A 6 -4.72 19.32 37.14
C SER A 6 -5.33 18.20 36.31
N LEU A 7 -5.85 17.19 37.00
CA LEU A 7 -6.87 16.26 36.50
C LEU A 7 -8.15 17.05 36.16
N VAL A 8 -8.78 16.75 35.02
CA VAL A 8 -10.21 17.01 34.81
C VAL A 8 -10.86 15.78 34.17
N ALA A 9 -12.02 15.47 34.72
CA ALA A 9 -12.75 14.22 34.62
C ALA A 9 -13.68 14.11 33.40
N LEU A 10 -14.04 12.84 33.15
CA LEU A 10 -15.16 12.27 32.41
C LEU A 10 -16.40 13.16 32.19
N LEU A 11 -16.95 13.10 30.98
CA LEU A 11 -18.39 13.21 30.75
C LEU A 11 -18.84 12.14 29.73
N VAL A 12 -19.64 11.19 30.23
CA VAL A 12 -20.36 10.17 29.47
C VAL A 12 -21.74 10.75 29.13
N PHE A 13 -22.12 10.73 27.86
CA PHE A 13 -23.52 10.93 27.45
C PHE A 13 -24.03 9.65 26.79
N LEU A 14 -24.88 8.93 27.54
CA LEU A 14 -25.78 7.90 27.05
C LEU A 14 -27.04 8.59 26.54
N ALA A 15 -27.38 8.40 25.27
CA ALA A 15 -28.69 8.74 24.72
C ALA A 15 -29.38 7.46 24.22
N SER A 16 -30.47 7.12 24.89
CA SER A 16 -31.44 6.07 24.57
C SER A 16 -32.62 6.63 23.76
N CYS A 17 -33.56 5.72 23.42
CA CYS A 17 -34.87 5.90 22.76
C CYS A 17 -34.79 5.81 21.22
N GLY A 18 -35.28 4.75 20.58
CA GLY A 18 -36.69 4.35 20.41
C GLY A 18 -36.92 4.27 18.88
N SER A 19 -37.77 3.46 18.25
CA SER A 19 -38.88 2.60 18.64
C SER A 19 -39.10 1.56 17.52
N SER A 20 -39.80 0.50 17.87
CA SER A 20 -40.25 -0.63 17.04
C SER A 20 -41.30 -0.26 15.98
N ALA A 21 -41.28 -0.94 14.83
CA ALA A 21 -42.39 -1.36 13.95
C ALA A 21 -41.78 -1.83 12.61
N ALA A 22 -42.22 -2.85 11.88
CA ALA A 22 -43.30 -3.81 12.00
C ALA A 22 -42.87 -5.07 11.23
N SER A 23 -43.31 -6.24 11.69
CA SER A 23 -43.16 -7.51 10.98
C SER A 23 -44.22 -7.59 9.88
N SER A 24 -43.81 -7.58 8.61
CA SER A 24 -44.63 -8.09 7.51
C SER A 24 -44.18 -9.50 7.19
N THR A 25 -44.95 -10.46 7.70
CA THR A 25 -45.02 -11.82 7.17
C THR A 25 -45.54 -11.76 5.75
N THR A 26 -44.72 -12.19 4.79
CA THR A 26 -45.20 -12.60 3.48
C THR A 26 -44.50 -13.90 3.15
N ASP A 27 -45.21 -15.00 3.39
CA ASP A 27 -44.87 -16.31 2.89
C ASP A 27 -44.92 -16.29 1.36
N ALA A 28 -43.76 -16.53 0.74
CA ALA A 28 -43.69 -16.94 -0.65
C ALA A 28 -42.63 -18.04 -0.76
N SER A 29 -43.13 -19.27 -0.73
CA SER A 29 -42.43 -20.51 -1.05
C SER A 29 -41.57 -20.35 -2.31
N SER A 30 -40.25 -20.45 -2.14
CA SER A 30 -39.33 -20.68 -3.25
C SER A 30 -38.34 -21.76 -2.85
N ALA A 31 -38.28 -22.79 -3.70
CA ALA A 31 -37.50 -24.00 -3.53
C ALA A 31 -36.04 -23.69 -3.20
N GLY A 32 -35.57 -24.25 -2.08
CA GLY A 32 -34.22 -24.10 -1.58
C GLY A 32 -33.18 -24.66 -2.56
N ARG A 33 -32.47 -23.76 -3.22
CA ARG A 33 -31.03 -23.92 -3.41
C ARG A 33 -30.39 -23.10 -2.31
N SER A 34 -29.78 -23.77 -1.34
CA SER A 34 -28.94 -23.15 -0.33
C SER A 34 -27.81 -22.41 -1.06
N ALA A 35 -28.02 -21.12 -1.30
CA ALA A 35 -26.94 -20.22 -1.61
C ALA A 35 -25.97 -20.29 -0.41
N PRO A 36 -24.66 -20.48 -0.62
CA PRO A 36 -23.71 -20.44 0.48
C PRO A 36 -23.86 -19.07 1.14
N SER A 37 -24.30 -19.06 2.39
CA SER A 37 -24.30 -17.88 3.22
C SER A 37 -22.85 -17.40 3.31
N ALA A 38 -22.53 -16.38 2.50
CA ALA A 38 -21.29 -15.66 2.58
C ALA A 38 -21.21 -15.05 3.98
N HIS A 39 -20.62 -15.79 4.92
CA HIS A 39 -20.23 -15.23 6.19
C HIS A 39 -19.31 -14.06 5.86
N PRO A 40 -19.52 -12.87 6.46
CA PRO A 40 -18.56 -11.80 6.33
C PRO A 40 -17.22 -12.34 6.86
N GLY A 41 -16.33 -12.69 5.92
CA GLY A 41 -15.05 -13.30 6.24
C GLY A 41 -14.31 -12.40 7.21
N ARG A 42 -13.65 -12.99 8.19
CA ARG A 42 -12.76 -12.25 9.07
C ARG A 42 -11.43 -12.11 8.36
N LEU A 43 -10.69 -11.05 8.65
CA LEU A 43 -9.28 -10.92 8.24
C LEU A 43 -8.43 -12.15 8.62
N ALA A 44 -8.81 -12.84 9.69
CA ALA A 44 -8.20 -14.09 10.14
C ALA A 44 -8.34 -15.24 9.13
N ASP A 45 -9.34 -15.19 8.26
CA ASP A 45 -9.58 -16.18 7.20
C ASP A 45 -8.69 -15.91 5.97
N CYS A 46 -7.95 -14.79 5.99
CA CYS A 46 -7.14 -14.33 4.89
C CYS A 46 -5.67 -14.66 5.15
N GLY A 47 -5.24 -15.84 4.68
CA GLY A 47 -3.91 -16.38 4.88
C GLY A 47 -3.65 -16.92 6.30
N PRO A 48 -2.55 -17.65 6.52
CA PRO A 48 -2.27 -18.28 7.81
C PRO A 48 -2.13 -17.26 8.95
N ALA A 49 -2.60 -17.65 10.15
CA ALA A 49 -2.48 -16.82 11.35
C ALA A 49 -1.02 -16.52 11.73
N ALA A 50 -0.11 -17.47 11.48
CA ALA A 50 1.32 -17.33 11.77
C ALA A 50 2.09 -16.45 10.76
N ALA A 51 1.47 -16.04 9.66
CA ALA A 51 2.14 -15.22 8.65
C ALA A 51 2.33 -13.77 9.13
N ALA A 52 3.47 -13.15 8.75
CA ALA A 52 3.75 -11.77 9.09
C ALA A 52 2.95 -10.83 8.18
N THR A 53 2.06 -10.01 8.75
CA THR A 53 1.29 -9.03 7.97
C THR A 53 2.19 -7.86 7.57
N LEU A 54 2.26 -7.57 6.28
CA LEU A 54 2.98 -6.42 5.73
C LEU A 54 2.05 -5.20 5.60
N ALA A 55 0.82 -5.42 5.15
CA ALA A 55 -0.22 -4.41 5.06
C ALA A 55 -1.61 -5.07 5.09
N ALA A 56 -2.60 -4.44 5.70
CA ALA A 56 -3.96 -4.98 5.74
C ALA A 56 -5.02 -3.89 5.88
N ASN A 57 -6.23 -4.20 5.41
CA ASN A 57 -7.45 -3.47 5.70
C ASN A 57 -8.61 -4.49 5.83
N ARG A 58 -9.85 -4.04 6.00
CA ARG A 58 -11.01 -4.95 6.18
C ARG A 58 -11.31 -5.90 5.00
N TYR A 59 -10.78 -5.65 3.81
CA TYR A 59 -11.05 -6.40 2.59
C TYR A 59 -9.91 -7.33 2.18
N VAL A 60 -8.66 -6.94 2.48
CA VAL A 60 -7.47 -7.62 1.98
C VAL A 60 -6.34 -7.62 3.01
N ARG A 61 -5.46 -8.61 2.86
CA ARG A 61 -4.21 -8.72 3.63
C ARG A 61 -3.07 -9.06 2.69
N VAL A 62 -1.97 -8.34 2.80
CA VAL A 62 -0.67 -8.72 2.23
C VAL A 62 0.22 -9.21 3.36
N TYR A 63 0.78 -10.39 3.21
CA TYR A 63 1.56 -11.05 4.25
C TYR A 63 2.76 -11.80 3.68
N ALA A 64 3.75 -12.05 4.53
CA ALA A 64 4.90 -12.89 4.25
C ALA A 64 4.81 -14.21 5.01
N LEU A 65 5.07 -15.32 4.31
CA LEU A 65 5.17 -16.67 4.86
C LEU A 65 6.39 -17.37 4.24
N HIS A 66 7.36 -17.74 5.07
CA HIS A 66 8.61 -18.38 4.63
C HIS A 66 9.29 -17.62 3.47
N ASP A 67 9.43 -16.31 3.62
CA ASP A 67 9.96 -15.36 2.62
C ASP A 67 9.05 -15.11 1.40
N ALA A 68 8.10 -15.97 1.06
CA ALA A 68 7.14 -15.68 0.00
C ALA A 68 6.10 -14.65 0.46
N VAL A 69 5.82 -13.66 -0.39
CA VAL A 69 4.82 -12.63 -0.15
C VAL A 69 3.54 -12.94 -0.93
N TYR A 70 2.42 -12.88 -0.23
CA TYR A 70 1.09 -13.17 -0.76
C TYR A 70 0.15 -12.01 -0.51
N GLY A 71 -0.77 -11.79 -1.44
CA GLY A 71 -1.95 -10.96 -1.26
C GLY A 71 -3.18 -11.85 -1.19
N CYS A 72 -4.07 -11.56 -0.26
CA CYS A 72 -5.29 -12.31 -0.04
C CYS A 72 -6.48 -11.35 0.04
N SER A 73 -7.62 -11.79 -0.50
CA SER A 73 -8.92 -11.13 -0.30
C SER A 73 -9.81 -11.92 0.65
N VAL A 74 -10.35 -11.21 1.65
CA VAL A 74 -11.28 -11.74 2.64
C VAL A 74 -12.57 -12.28 1.98
N ALA A 75 -13.04 -11.60 0.93
CA ALA A 75 -14.28 -11.97 0.24
C ALA A 75 -14.14 -13.24 -0.62
N LYS A 76 -12.93 -13.56 -1.07
CA LYS A 76 -12.67 -14.69 -1.98
C LYS A 76 -11.89 -15.82 -1.33
N GLY A 77 -11.21 -15.58 -0.22
CA GLY A 77 -10.36 -16.55 0.48
C GLY A 77 -9.21 -17.08 -0.37
N LYS A 78 -8.86 -16.40 -1.48
CA LYS A 78 -7.84 -16.84 -2.42
C LYS A 78 -6.56 -16.04 -2.20
N ASP A 79 -5.45 -16.77 -2.12
CA ASP A 79 -4.10 -16.20 -2.04
C ASP A 79 -3.48 -16.05 -3.43
N PHE A 80 -2.76 -14.96 -3.63
CA PHE A 80 -1.99 -14.66 -4.84
C PHE A 80 -0.55 -14.37 -4.45
N ARG A 81 0.39 -15.13 -5.02
CA ARG A 81 1.82 -14.87 -4.80
C ARG A 81 2.22 -13.56 -5.50
N LEU A 82 2.82 -12.65 -4.75
CA LEU A 82 3.28 -11.34 -5.23
C LEU A 82 4.79 -11.32 -5.48
N GLY A 83 5.55 -12.12 -4.72
CA GLY A 83 7.01 -12.20 -4.82
C GLY A 83 7.63 -12.70 -3.53
N HIS A 84 8.74 -12.09 -3.12
CA HIS A 84 9.52 -12.43 -1.94
C HIS A 84 9.77 -11.24 -1.03
N ALA A 85 9.96 -11.45 0.27
CA ALA A 85 10.16 -10.38 1.22
C ALA A 85 11.62 -9.87 1.19
N THR A 86 12.59 -10.79 1.05
CA THR A 86 14.02 -10.46 1.13
C THR A 86 14.79 -10.78 -0.14
N ARG A 87 14.39 -11.81 -0.87
CA ARG A 87 15.13 -12.29 -2.06
C ARG A 87 14.85 -11.47 -3.29
N SER A 88 15.92 -11.21 -4.03
CA SER A 88 15.90 -10.27 -5.13
C SER A 88 16.83 -10.65 -6.29
N ILE A 89 17.80 -11.55 -6.05
CA ILE A 89 18.62 -12.18 -7.10
C ILE A 89 17.79 -13.32 -7.71
N ALA A 90 17.55 -13.25 -9.01
CA ALA A 90 16.69 -14.19 -9.77
C ALA A 90 15.21 -14.27 -9.32
N GLU A 91 14.82 -13.54 -8.27
CA GLU A 91 13.47 -13.49 -7.72
C GLU A 91 13.02 -12.04 -7.52
N ALA A 92 11.71 -11.81 -7.46
CA ALA A 92 11.16 -10.46 -7.35
C ALA A 92 10.87 -10.11 -5.88
N ARG A 93 11.59 -9.12 -5.34
CA ARG A 93 11.42 -8.62 -3.96
C ARG A 93 10.28 -7.63 -3.89
N VAL A 94 9.36 -7.84 -2.96
CA VAL A 94 8.21 -6.99 -2.68
C VAL A 94 8.49 -6.11 -1.48
N SER A 95 8.67 -4.81 -1.70
CA SER A 95 8.73 -3.79 -0.64
C SER A 95 8.82 -2.38 -1.28
N PRO A 96 8.17 -1.35 -0.70
CA PRO A 96 7.19 -1.38 0.38
C PRO A 96 5.81 -1.83 -0.14
N VAL A 97 4.81 -1.95 0.74
CA VAL A 97 3.44 -2.35 0.39
C VAL A 97 2.42 -1.40 1.03
N ALA A 98 1.41 -0.99 0.27
CA ALA A 98 0.22 -0.30 0.76
C ALA A 98 -1.05 -0.97 0.24
N VAL A 99 -2.15 -0.89 1.00
CA VAL A 99 -3.45 -1.46 0.61
C VAL A 99 -4.60 -0.47 0.82
N VAL A 100 -5.57 -0.48 -0.09
CA VAL A 100 -6.81 0.31 0.01
C VAL A 100 -7.94 -0.42 -0.71
N GLY A 101 -9.10 -0.56 -0.05
CA GLY A 101 -10.16 -1.40 -0.60
C GLY A 101 -9.63 -2.79 -0.95
N GLU A 102 -9.83 -3.22 -2.19
CA GLU A 102 -9.34 -4.50 -2.73
C GLU A 102 -7.97 -4.41 -3.42
N LEU A 103 -7.34 -3.23 -3.41
CA LEU A 103 -6.09 -2.97 -4.12
C LEU A 103 -4.89 -3.10 -3.20
N ALA A 104 -3.80 -3.63 -3.75
CA ALA A 104 -2.46 -3.55 -3.20
C ALA A 104 -1.55 -2.82 -4.18
N ALA A 105 -0.77 -1.88 -3.65
CA ALA A 105 0.32 -1.23 -4.38
C ALA A 105 1.64 -1.61 -3.71
N TYR A 106 2.64 -2.01 -4.49
CA TYR A 106 3.94 -2.40 -3.94
C TYR A 106 5.11 -2.13 -4.88
N GLY A 107 6.29 -1.92 -4.29
CA GLY A 107 7.55 -1.94 -5.03
C GLY A 107 7.97 -3.37 -5.34
N LEU A 108 8.40 -3.63 -6.57
CA LEU A 108 8.85 -4.92 -7.08
C LEU A 108 10.27 -4.80 -7.64
N ALA A 109 11.26 -5.22 -6.87
CA ALA A 109 12.67 -5.16 -7.27
C ALA A 109 13.15 -6.50 -7.83
N ARG A 110 13.84 -6.46 -8.96
CA ARG A 110 14.47 -7.62 -9.62
C ARG A 110 15.93 -7.28 -9.88
N PHE A 111 16.84 -8.14 -9.44
CA PHE A 111 18.27 -7.93 -9.60
C PHE A 111 18.82 -8.96 -10.59
N GLY A 112 19.42 -8.44 -11.66
CA GLY A 112 20.31 -9.17 -12.54
C GLY A 112 21.77 -9.06 -12.07
N VAL A 113 22.70 -9.51 -12.91
CA VAL A 113 24.14 -9.47 -12.59
C VAL A 113 24.65 -8.03 -12.53
N ASP A 114 24.23 -7.17 -13.46
CA ASP A 114 24.75 -5.79 -13.60
C ASP A 114 23.66 -4.71 -13.55
N THR A 115 22.39 -5.09 -13.32
CA THR A 115 21.28 -4.13 -13.30
C THR A 115 20.23 -4.53 -12.28
N GLY A 116 19.84 -3.59 -11.41
CA GLY A 116 18.70 -3.73 -10.52
C GLY A 116 17.54 -2.90 -11.04
N GLN A 117 16.46 -3.54 -11.50
CA GLN A 117 15.24 -2.84 -11.90
C GLN A 117 14.23 -2.89 -10.78
N THR A 118 13.61 -1.76 -10.46
CA THR A 118 12.46 -1.72 -9.56
C THR A 118 11.26 -1.12 -10.27
N SER A 119 10.11 -1.75 -10.13
CA SER A 119 8.82 -1.23 -10.58
C SER A 119 7.87 -1.00 -9.42
N VAL A 120 6.83 -0.19 -9.66
CA VAL A 120 5.69 -0.02 -8.76
C VAL A 120 4.50 -0.69 -9.41
N VAL A 121 3.92 -1.68 -8.72
CA VAL A 121 2.82 -2.50 -9.22
C VAL A 121 1.55 -2.18 -8.45
N VAL A 122 0.45 -1.97 -9.16
CA VAL A 122 -0.91 -1.91 -8.58
C VAL A 122 -1.67 -3.16 -8.99
N ARG A 123 -2.14 -3.93 -8.02
CA ARG A 123 -2.82 -5.21 -8.23
C ARG A 123 -4.12 -5.28 -7.44
N ARG A 124 -5.17 -5.82 -8.04
CA ARG A 124 -6.42 -6.15 -7.36
C ARG A 124 -6.31 -7.55 -6.77
N LEU A 125 -6.65 -7.69 -5.48
CA LEU A 125 -6.48 -8.96 -4.75
C LEU A 125 -7.72 -9.84 -4.74
N THR A 126 -8.83 -9.42 -5.34
CA THR A 126 -10.02 -10.28 -5.51
C THR A 126 -9.87 -11.27 -6.66
N ASP A 127 -9.21 -10.87 -7.74
CA ASP A 127 -8.98 -11.67 -8.95
C ASP A 127 -7.48 -11.86 -9.27
N GLY A 128 -6.60 -11.13 -8.59
CA GLY A 128 -5.17 -11.15 -8.81
C GLY A 128 -4.74 -10.31 -10.01
N ALA A 129 -5.62 -9.52 -10.63
CA ALA A 129 -5.30 -8.75 -11.82
C ALA A 129 -4.28 -7.65 -11.54
N GLN A 130 -3.16 -7.66 -12.27
CA GLN A 130 -2.23 -6.54 -12.31
C GLN A 130 -2.86 -5.42 -13.14
N LEU A 131 -3.19 -4.32 -12.49
CA LEU A 131 -3.87 -3.19 -13.14
C LEU A 131 -2.86 -2.27 -13.81
N ASN A 132 -1.76 -1.98 -13.13
CA ASN A 132 -0.72 -1.09 -13.61
C ASN A 132 0.67 -1.53 -13.13
N GLU A 133 1.70 -1.14 -13.89
CA GLU A 133 3.11 -1.25 -13.52
C GLU A 133 3.86 -0.02 -14.04
N PHE A 134 4.63 0.63 -13.16
CA PHE A 134 5.40 1.84 -13.46
C PHE A 134 6.87 1.61 -13.14
N ALA A 135 7.77 2.29 -13.85
CA ALA A 135 9.18 2.32 -13.45
C ALA A 135 9.31 3.07 -12.12
N ALA A 136 10.20 2.62 -11.22
CA ALA A 136 10.38 3.30 -9.94
C ALA A 136 10.96 4.71 -10.12
N THR A 137 11.91 4.89 -11.04
CA THR A 137 12.50 6.20 -11.39
C THR A 137 12.62 6.36 -12.90
N GLN A 138 12.76 7.61 -13.39
CA GLN A 138 12.94 7.88 -14.83
C GLN A 138 14.33 7.48 -15.36
N ALA A 139 15.36 7.57 -14.52
CA ALA A 139 16.72 7.22 -14.93
C ALA A 139 17.00 5.73 -14.72
N VAL A 140 17.49 5.06 -15.76
CA VAL A 140 18.11 3.74 -15.71
C VAL A 140 19.46 3.87 -16.41
N GLY A 141 20.54 3.70 -15.66
CA GLY A 141 21.90 3.67 -16.18
C GLY A 141 22.49 2.26 -16.07
N ALA A 142 23.58 1.98 -16.79
CA ALA A 142 24.41 0.83 -16.48
C ALA A 142 24.84 0.91 -15.00
N GLU A 143 24.85 -0.23 -14.31
CA GLU A 143 25.25 -0.32 -12.90
C GLU A 143 24.43 0.61 -11.98
N SER A 144 23.14 0.78 -12.29
CA SER A 144 22.19 1.49 -11.44
C SER A 144 21.31 0.55 -10.65
N PHE A 145 20.97 0.98 -9.44
CA PHE A 145 20.08 0.28 -8.52
C PHE A 145 18.97 1.22 -8.09
N GLN A 146 17.74 0.75 -8.29
CA GLN A 146 16.54 1.47 -7.87
C GLN A 146 15.98 0.86 -6.59
N SER A 147 15.31 1.68 -5.80
CA SER A 147 14.51 1.25 -4.65
C SER A 147 13.30 2.15 -4.48
N VAL A 148 12.22 1.61 -3.94
CA VAL A 148 11.05 2.39 -3.52
C VAL A 148 11.12 2.50 -2.00
N GLY A 149 11.01 3.71 -1.46
CA GLY A 149 11.04 3.96 -0.01
C GLY A 149 9.65 4.00 0.62
N SER A 150 8.68 4.57 -0.09
CA SER A 150 7.29 4.68 0.36
C SER A 150 6.33 4.64 -0.82
N ILE A 151 5.12 4.15 -0.56
CA ILE A 151 4.05 4.03 -1.55
C ILE A 151 2.69 4.29 -0.90
N VAL A 152 1.81 4.98 -1.62
CA VAL A 152 0.42 5.22 -1.23
C VAL A 152 -0.49 4.98 -2.42
N VAL A 153 -1.71 4.51 -2.18
CA VAL A 153 -2.67 4.17 -3.22
C VAL A 153 -4.08 4.63 -2.84
N ARG A 154 -4.86 5.06 -3.84
CA ARG A 154 -6.26 5.45 -3.72
C ARG A 154 -7.21 4.32 -4.16
N PRO A 155 -8.49 4.34 -3.73
CA PRO A 155 -9.47 3.32 -4.11
C PRO A 155 -9.74 3.20 -5.62
N ASP A 156 -9.49 4.26 -6.38
CA ASP A 156 -9.63 4.29 -7.85
C ASP A 156 -8.40 3.74 -8.60
N GLY A 157 -7.34 3.37 -7.88
CA GLY A 157 -6.10 2.85 -8.43
C GLY A 157 -5.02 3.90 -8.70
N ALA A 158 -5.26 5.18 -8.43
CA ALA A 158 -4.20 6.18 -8.45
C ALA A 158 -3.15 5.87 -7.37
N VAL A 159 -1.87 6.04 -7.69
CA VAL A 159 -0.73 5.64 -6.86
C VAL A 159 0.32 6.74 -6.85
N ALA A 160 0.99 6.91 -5.72
CA ALA A 160 2.17 7.77 -5.61
C ALA A 160 3.25 7.04 -4.82
N TRP A 161 4.51 7.33 -5.14
CA TRP A 161 5.65 6.67 -4.51
C TRP A 161 6.86 7.61 -4.44
N ILE A 162 7.75 7.32 -3.50
CA ILE A 162 9.10 7.91 -3.48
C ILE A 162 10.08 6.81 -3.81
N ALA A 163 10.92 7.04 -4.81
CA ALA A 163 11.94 6.10 -5.23
C ALA A 163 13.31 6.77 -5.26
N THR A 164 14.34 5.95 -5.03
CA THR A 164 15.72 6.37 -5.16
C THR A 164 16.42 5.55 -6.22
N ASN A 165 17.21 6.22 -7.04
CA ASN A 165 18.13 5.63 -7.98
C ASN A 165 19.56 5.92 -7.54
N TYR A 166 20.41 4.90 -7.49
CA TYR A 166 21.83 5.00 -7.18
C TYR A 166 22.66 4.46 -8.34
N SER A 167 23.84 5.04 -8.61
CA SER A 167 24.80 4.53 -9.59
C SER A 167 26.16 4.33 -8.95
N ILE A 168 26.80 3.19 -9.23
CA ILE A 168 28.15 2.88 -8.75
C ILE A 168 29.20 3.69 -9.54
N ILE A 169 29.05 3.82 -10.85
CA ILE A 169 30.01 4.52 -11.73
C ILE A 169 30.02 6.04 -11.49
N GLY A 170 28.87 6.62 -11.09
CA GLY A 170 28.69 8.06 -10.94
C GLY A 170 29.16 8.68 -9.61
N GLY A 171 30.00 8.00 -8.83
CA GLY A 171 30.48 8.52 -7.54
C GLY A 171 29.41 8.53 -6.42
N GLY A 172 28.38 7.70 -6.53
CA GLY A 172 27.34 7.55 -5.49
C GLY A 172 26.31 8.68 -5.45
N HIS A 173 26.33 9.61 -6.41
CA HIS A 173 25.30 10.65 -6.53
C HIS A 173 24.01 10.05 -7.11
N GLY A 174 23.15 9.55 -6.23
CA GLY A 174 21.81 9.12 -6.60
C GLY A 174 20.81 10.28 -6.71
N THR A 175 19.61 9.95 -7.16
CA THR A 175 18.46 10.88 -7.19
C THR A 175 17.29 10.25 -6.47
N VAL A 176 16.61 11.05 -5.66
CA VAL A 176 15.31 10.72 -5.07
C VAL A 176 14.24 11.43 -5.89
N GLU A 177 13.20 10.69 -6.27
CA GLU A 177 12.09 11.18 -7.08
C GLU A 177 10.77 10.87 -6.37
N VAL A 178 9.87 11.87 -6.34
CA VAL A 178 8.48 11.69 -5.92
C VAL A 178 7.64 11.59 -7.18
N HIS A 179 6.88 10.51 -7.30
CA HIS A 179 6.07 10.20 -8.47
C HIS A 179 4.59 10.12 -8.11
N ALA A 180 3.76 10.35 -9.11
CA ALA A 180 2.34 10.07 -9.05
C ALA A 180 1.84 9.57 -10.40
N ALA A 181 1.03 8.52 -10.37
CA ALA A 181 0.32 8.01 -11.52
C ALA A 181 -1.18 7.93 -11.23
N ASP A 182 -1.96 8.48 -12.15
CA ASP A 182 -3.42 8.45 -12.10
C ASP A 182 -4.00 8.30 -13.52
N SER A 183 -5.30 8.52 -13.70
CA SER A 183 -5.97 8.43 -15.01
C SER A 183 -5.37 9.36 -16.08
N ARG A 184 -4.56 10.34 -15.71
CA ARG A 184 -3.87 11.28 -16.62
C ARG A 184 -2.47 10.82 -16.99
N GLY A 185 -1.99 9.71 -16.42
CA GLY A 185 -0.66 9.17 -16.64
C GLY A 185 0.29 9.37 -15.46
N ASP A 186 1.52 8.92 -15.67
CA ASP A 186 2.66 8.99 -14.75
C ASP A 186 3.39 10.33 -14.86
N ARG A 187 3.79 10.91 -13.72
CA ARG A 187 4.56 12.15 -13.63
C ARG A 187 5.44 12.19 -12.39
N VAL A 188 6.60 12.85 -12.54
CA VAL A 188 7.46 13.27 -11.43
C VAL A 188 6.89 14.55 -10.83
N LEU A 189 6.63 14.54 -9.52
CA LEU A 189 6.19 15.68 -8.73
C LEU A 189 7.35 16.48 -8.15
N ASP A 190 8.42 15.78 -7.78
CA ASP A 190 9.61 16.36 -7.16
C ASP A 190 10.85 15.50 -7.43
N ARG A 191 12.03 16.12 -7.44
CA ARG A 191 13.31 15.45 -7.66
C ARG A 191 14.42 16.20 -6.93
N ALA A 192 15.22 15.46 -6.16
CA ALA A 192 16.40 15.98 -5.49
C ALA A 192 17.57 14.98 -5.55
N PRO A 193 18.83 15.44 -5.38
CA PRO A 193 19.95 14.53 -5.15
C PRO A 193 19.72 13.66 -3.92
N SER A 194 20.22 12.44 -3.92
CA SER A 194 20.20 11.53 -2.77
C SER A 194 21.21 11.99 -1.72
N HIS A 195 20.84 13.01 -0.95
CA HIS A 195 21.54 13.42 0.26
C HIS A 195 20.60 13.19 1.45
N PRO A 196 21.08 12.74 2.63
CA PRO A 196 20.23 12.43 3.78
C PRO A 196 19.32 13.58 4.24
N GLU A 197 19.65 14.80 3.84
CA GLU A 197 18.93 16.03 4.18
C GLU A 197 17.95 16.49 3.08
N ARG A 198 17.70 15.70 2.04
CA ARG A 198 16.77 16.07 0.96
C ARG A 198 15.44 15.36 1.13
N ILE A 199 14.89 14.83 0.04
CA ILE A 199 13.61 14.12 0.07
C ILE A 199 13.77 12.89 0.97
N ASP A 200 13.02 12.85 2.07
CA ASP A 200 12.95 11.68 2.94
C ASP A 200 12.14 10.57 2.23
N PRO A 201 12.78 9.45 1.86
CA PRO A 201 12.15 8.40 1.07
C PRO A 201 11.00 7.68 1.79
N THR A 202 10.90 7.85 3.11
CA THR A 202 9.86 7.22 3.94
C THR A 202 8.70 8.17 4.27
N SER A 203 8.82 9.45 3.90
CA SER A 203 7.90 10.50 4.36
C SER A 203 6.58 10.58 3.60
N LEU A 204 6.33 9.78 2.58
CA LEU A 204 5.13 9.93 1.76
C LEU A 204 3.86 9.55 2.53
N ARG A 205 2.88 10.45 2.53
CA ARG A 205 1.54 10.21 3.06
C ARG A 205 0.46 10.73 2.13
N LEU A 206 -0.73 10.15 2.26
CA LEU A 206 -1.93 10.54 1.51
C LEU A 206 -3.08 10.79 2.49
N VAL A 207 -3.68 11.96 2.42
CA VAL A 207 -4.91 12.31 3.16
C VAL A 207 -5.96 12.79 2.16
N GLY A 208 -7.01 11.99 1.98
CA GLY A 208 -7.97 12.20 0.89
C GLY A 208 -7.28 12.11 -0.47
N SER A 209 -7.26 13.22 -1.21
CA SER A 209 -6.55 13.36 -2.49
C SER A 209 -5.24 14.14 -2.38
N THR A 210 -4.85 14.56 -1.17
CA THR A 210 -3.65 15.38 -0.95
C THR A 210 -2.48 14.51 -0.53
N LEU A 211 -1.46 14.47 -1.37
CA LEU A 211 -0.15 13.93 -1.06
C LEU A 211 0.63 14.90 -0.18
N ALA A 212 1.46 14.36 0.69
CA ALA A 212 2.51 15.12 1.36
C ALA A 212 3.79 14.30 1.51
N TRP A 213 4.94 14.94 1.28
CA TRP A 213 6.29 14.39 1.48
C TRP A 213 7.17 15.46 2.14
N THR A 214 8.35 15.07 2.59
CA THR A 214 9.32 15.97 3.24
C THR A 214 10.57 16.11 2.38
N ASP A 215 10.99 17.32 2.03
CA ASP A 215 12.30 17.66 1.43
C ASP A 215 12.99 18.69 2.33
N ALA A 216 14.21 18.42 2.78
CA ALA A 216 14.99 19.32 3.63
C ALA A 216 14.24 19.81 4.88
N GLY A 217 13.48 18.90 5.50
CA GLY A 217 12.67 19.19 6.69
C GLY A 217 11.38 19.98 6.40
N VAL A 218 11.16 20.41 5.16
CA VAL A 218 9.96 21.13 4.74
C VAL A 218 8.94 20.13 4.18
N THR A 219 7.68 20.27 4.59
CA THR A 219 6.60 19.48 4.03
C THR A 219 6.09 20.10 2.73
N HIS A 220 6.09 19.30 1.67
CA HIS A 220 5.51 19.62 0.37
C HIS A 220 4.16 18.92 0.21
N HIS A 221 3.33 19.46 -0.69
CA HIS A 221 2.01 18.94 -0.98
C HIS A 221 1.73 18.90 -2.48
N ALA A 222 0.94 17.91 -2.91
CA ALA A 222 0.40 17.83 -4.27
C ALA A 222 -0.94 17.12 -4.28
N LEU A 223 -1.70 17.24 -5.37
CA LEU A 223 -2.89 16.44 -5.59
C LEU A 223 -2.53 15.15 -6.34
N LEU A 224 -3.00 14.02 -5.80
CA LEU A 224 -3.16 12.78 -6.54
C LEU A 224 -4.58 12.79 -7.09
N ARG A 225 -4.77 12.86 -8.41
CA ARG A 225 -6.07 13.21 -9.00
C ARG A 225 -6.91 11.99 -9.31
#